data_AF-A0AA87ZDD5-F1
#
_entry.id   AF-A0AA87ZDD5-F1
#
_cell.length_a   1.000
_cell.length_b   1.000
_cell.length_c   1.000
_cell.angle_alpha   90.00
_cell.angle_beta   90.00
_cell.angle_gamma   90.00
#
_symmetry.space_group_name_H-M   'P 1'
#
loop_
_entity.id
_entity.type
_entity.pdbx_description
1 polymer ?
#
loop_
_entity_poly.entity_id
_entity_poly.type
_entity_poly.pdbx_seq_one_letter_code
_entity_poly.pdbx_strand_id
1 'polypeptide(L)'
;MVELWYLDTFSKVFAQDGEIRTTAPGAVHKYLRTSILNHFGSKRLKDNLLLQIEDFVNKTLSAWSTQASVEVKIAASAMVLDFTTKIMISYDAKTSPVSLSQIYCGIVKGFLSFPLNNFGTAYHQCLKDQNKIMTILRDLLKERPTLLPETRREDFLEQLRN
;
A
#
# COMPACT_ATOMS: atom_id res chain seq x y z
N MET A 1 23.62 16.16 8.16
CA MET A 1 23.55 15.03 9.12
C MET A 1 22.13 14.44 9.23
N VAL A 2 21.05 15.21 8.99
CA VAL A 2 19.65 14.72 8.98
C VAL A 2 19.33 13.83 7.76
N GLU A 3 20.01 13.98 6.64
CA GLU A 3 19.67 13.24 5.41
C GLU A 3 20.09 11.76 5.41
N LEU A 4 21.07 11.37 6.23
CA LEU A 4 21.64 10.01 6.22
C LEU A 4 20.75 8.98 6.94
N TRP A 5 20.17 9.34 8.10
CA TRP A 5 19.40 8.38 8.89
C TRP A 5 18.07 7.98 8.22
N TYR A 6 17.47 8.89 7.45
CA TYR A 6 16.24 8.62 6.70
C TYR A 6 16.47 7.60 5.59
N LEU A 7 17.61 7.67 4.91
CA LEU A 7 18.00 6.70 3.88
C LEU A 7 18.28 5.31 4.48
N ASP A 8 18.84 5.25 5.69
CA ASP A 8 19.02 3.99 6.43
C ASP A 8 17.68 3.40 6.87
N THR A 9 16.77 4.21 7.39
CA THR A 9 15.39 3.78 7.71
C THR A 9 14.68 3.26 6.45
N PHE A 10 14.79 3.99 5.34
CA PHE A 10 14.21 3.59 4.06
C PHE A 10 14.75 2.25 3.59
N SER A 11 16.06 2.08 3.61
CA SER A 11 16.67 0.85 3.11
C SER A 11 16.29 -0.36 3.99
N LYS A 12 16.14 -0.19 5.31
CA LYS A 12 15.64 -1.25 6.21
C LYS A 12 14.16 -1.56 5.99
N VAL A 13 13.31 -0.54 5.93
CA VAL A 13 11.86 -0.66 5.78
C VAL A 13 11.46 -1.17 4.39
N PHE A 14 12.29 -0.99 3.37
CA PHE A 14 12.06 -1.55 2.04
C PHE A 14 12.94 -2.76 1.74
N ALA A 15 13.64 -3.30 2.74
CA ALA A 15 14.55 -4.44 2.62
C ALA A 15 15.57 -4.29 1.46
N GLN A 16 16.06 -3.07 1.26
CA GLN A 16 17.11 -2.72 0.29
C GLN A 16 18.52 -2.85 0.87
N ASP A 17 18.66 -3.22 2.15
CA ASP A 17 19.93 -3.52 2.79
C ASP A 17 20.35 -4.96 2.52
N GLY A 18 21.34 -5.16 1.63
CA GLY A 18 21.91 -6.49 1.35
C GLY A 18 22.51 -6.64 -0.04
N GLU A 19 22.89 -7.87 -0.40
CA GLU A 19 23.55 -8.27 -1.67
C GLU A 19 22.71 -7.96 -2.93
N ILE A 20 21.44 -7.57 -2.79
CA ILE A 20 20.53 -7.17 -3.87
C ILE A 20 20.99 -5.86 -4.58
N ARG A 21 22.01 -5.17 -4.03
CA ARG A 21 22.60 -3.94 -4.58
C ARG A 21 23.36 -4.10 -5.90
N THR A 22 23.82 -5.30 -6.26
CA THR A 22 24.64 -5.46 -7.47
C THR A 22 23.76 -5.94 -8.64
N THR A 23 23.70 -5.11 -9.69
CA THR A 23 23.11 -5.31 -11.04
C THR A 23 21.59 -5.49 -11.24
N ALA A 24 20.78 -5.85 -10.24
CA ALA A 24 19.32 -5.96 -10.37
C ALA A 24 18.43 -4.67 -10.34
N PRO A 25 18.85 -3.51 -9.76
CA PRO A 25 17.92 -2.40 -9.50
C PRO A 25 17.25 -1.80 -10.73
N GLY A 26 17.95 -1.70 -11.85
CA GLY A 26 17.46 -1.00 -13.05
C GLY A 26 16.30 -1.73 -13.73
N ALA A 27 16.41 -3.05 -13.89
CA ALA A 27 15.37 -3.88 -14.50
C ALA A 27 14.13 -3.97 -13.61
N VAL A 28 14.33 -4.22 -12.31
CA VAL A 28 13.25 -4.27 -11.32
C VAL A 28 12.53 -2.93 -11.22
N HIS A 29 13.28 -1.83 -11.13
CA HIS A 29 12.71 -0.48 -11.12
C HIS A 29 11.94 -0.18 -12.42
N LYS A 30 12.50 -0.54 -13.59
CA LYS A 30 11.82 -0.34 -14.88
C LYS A 30 10.51 -1.12 -14.94
N TYR A 31 10.51 -2.38 -14.52
CA TYR A 31 9.31 -3.22 -14.46
C TYR A 31 8.28 -2.61 -13.51
N LEU A 32 8.66 -2.35 -12.25
CA LEU A 32 7.77 -1.76 -11.25
C LEU A 32 7.16 -0.43 -11.73
N ARG A 33 8.00 0.48 -12.25
CA ARG A 33 7.56 1.76 -12.79
C ARG A 33 6.57 1.58 -13.94
N THR A 34 6.84 0.66 -14.86
CA THR A 34 5.95 0.38 -16.00
C THR A 34 4.62 -0.18 -15.52
N SER A 35 4.63 -1.14 -14.60
CA SER A 35 3.41 -1.74 -14.03
C SER A 35 2.57 -0.73 -13.26
N ILE A 36 3.19 0.19 -12.51
CA ILE A 36 2.47 1.30 -11.84
C ILE A 36 1.84 2.23 -12.88
N LEU A 37 2.59 2.64 -13.91
CA LEU A 37 2.07 3.49 -14.98
C LEU A 37 0.97 2.81 -15.81
N ASN A 38 0.97 1.49 -15.91
CA ASN A 38 -0.10 0.75 -16.59
C ASN A 38 -1.43 0.75 -15.81
N HIS A 39 -1.41 1.01 -14.50
CA HIS A 39 -2.60 1.10 -13.65
C HIS A 39 -3.00 2.54 -13.32
N PHE A 40 -2.02 3.42 -13.07
CA PHE A 40 -2.22 4.80 -12.62
C PHE A 40 -1.76 5.85 -13.64
N GLY A 41 -1.34 5.42 -14.83
CA GLY A 41 -0.91 6.33 -15.88
C GLY A 41 -2.07 7.10 -16.50
N SER A 42 -1.72 8.13 -17.26
CA SER A 42 -2.68 9.07 -17.86
C SER A 42 -3.78 8.41 -18.69
N LYS A 43 -3.48 7.31 -19.38
CA LYS A 43 -4.46 6.53 -20.15
C LYS A 43 -5.53 5.93 -19.22
N ARG A 44 -5.14 5.10 -18.25
CA ARG A 44 -6.08 4.53 -17.27
C ARG A 44 -6.84 5.60 -16.49
N LEU A 45 -6.15 6.69 -16.13
CA LEU A 45 -6.77 7.82 -15.47
C LEU A 45 -7.97 8.36 -16.24
N LYS A 46 -7.78 8.62 -17.54
CA LYS A 46 -8.82 9.15 -18.42
C LYS A 46 -9.92 8.13 -18.72
N ASP A 47 -9.56 6.86 -18.91
CA ASP A 47 -10.50 5.84 -19.37
C ASP A 47 -11.51 5.44 -18.28
N ASN A 48 -11.03 5.21 -17.04
CA ASN A 48 -11.90 4.66 -16.00
C ASN A 48 -11.54 5.04 -14.56
N LEU A 49 -10.28 5.34 -14.26
CA LEU A 49 -9.85 5.56 -12.87
C LEU A 49 -10.35 6.90 -12.31
N LEU A 50 -10.45 7.96 -13.12
CA LEU A 50 -11.00 9.25 -12.66
C LEU A 50 -12.45 9.12 -12.17
N LEU A 51 -13.29 8.43 -12.94
CA LEU A 51 -14.69 8.17 -12.56
C LEU A 51 -14.80 7.32 -11.28
N GLN A 52 -13.90 6.35 -11.11
CA GLN A 52 -13.85 5.55 -9.88
C GLN A 52 -13.41 6.37 -8.66
N ILE A 53 -12.44 7.28 -8.83
CA ILE A 53 -12.03 8.21 -7.78
C ILE A 53 -13.22 9.11 -7.39
N GLU A 54 -13.89 9.69 -8.38
CA GLU A 54 -15.05 10.56 -8.15
C GLU A 54 -16.18 9.85 -7.41
N ASP A 55 -16.58 8.66 -7.86
CA ASP A 55 -17.60 7.84 -7.20
C ASP A 55 -17.20 7.49 -5.76
N PHE A 56 -15.95 7.09 -5.53
CA PHE A 56 -15.47 6.73 -4.19
C PHE A 56 -15.47 7.94 -3.26
N VAL A 57 -14.95 9.09 -3.72
CA VAL A 57 -14.90 10.34 -2.96
C VAL A 57 -16.32 10.81 -2.62
N ASN A 58 -17.23 10.82 -3.59
CA ASN A 58 -18.61 11.25 -3.38
C ASN A 58 -19.33 10.36 -2.35
N LYS A 59 -19.15 9.04 -2.41
CA LYS A 59 -19.69 8.10 -1.41
C LYS A 59 -19.12 8.35 -0.02
N THR A 60 -17.81 8.57 0.08
CA THR A 60 -17.16 8.87 1.37
C THR A 60 -17.65 10.20 1.95
N LEU A 61 -17.71 11.26 1.15
CA LEU A 61 -18.20 12.57 1.59
C LEU A 61 -19.67 12.53 1.99
N SER A 62 -20.51 11.80 1.26
CA SER A 62 -21.92 11.58 1.62
C SER A 62 -22.06 10.80 2.92
N ALA A 63 -21.15 9.87 3.23
CA ALA A 63 -21.14 9.17 4.51
C ALA A 63 -20.60 10.03 5.66
N TRP A 64 -19.79 11.04 5.37
CA TRP A 64 -19.31 12.01 6.35
C TRP A 64 -20.37 13.05 6.69
N SER A 65 -21.19 13.45 5.71
CA SER A 65 -22.23 14.46 5.94
C SER A 65 -23.33 14.03 6.92
N THR A 66 -23.43 12.73 7.21
CA THR A 66 -24.38 12.19 8.20
C THR A 66 -23.80 12.13 9.63
N GLN A 67 -22.52 12.46 9.80
CA GLN A 67 -21.83 12.43 11.09
C GLN A 67 -21.82 13.83 11.73
N ALA A 68 -21.89 13.88 13.07
CA ALA A 68 -21.86 15.15 13.79
C ALA A 68 -20.52 15.91 13.65
N SER A 69 -19.42 15.18 13.47
CA SER A 69 -18.09 15.73 13.19
C SER A 69 -17.19 14.68 12.56
N VAL A 70 -16.18 15.10 11.80
CA VAL A 70 -15.19 14.22 11.15
C VAL A 70 -13.80 14.80 11.32
N GLU A 71 -12.85 13.99 11.78
CA GLU A 71 -11.43 14.35 11.75
C GLU A 71 -10.87 14.14 10.34
N VAL A 72 -10.95 15.19 9.51
CA VAL A 72 -10.66 15.15 8.07
C VAL A 72 -9.28 14.55 7.76
N LYS A 73 -8.26 14.84 8.56
CA LYS A 73 -6.89 14.31 8.34
C LYS A 73 -6.85 12.77 8.38
N ILE A 74 -7.45 12.17 9.41
CA ILE A 74 -7.48 10.70 9.56
C ILE A 74 -8.40 10.11 8.51
N ALA A 75 -9.60 10.67 8.35
CA ALA A 75 -10.63 10.13 7.48
C ALA A 75 -10.22 10.17 6.00
N ALA A 76 -9.59 11.27 5.54
CA ALA A 76 -9.08 11.38 4.17
C ALA A 76 -7.90 10.43 3.92
N SER A 77 -7.02 10.24 4.91
CA SER A 77 -5.90 9.29 4.79
C SER A 77 -6.42 7.85 4.66
N ALA A 78 -7.44 7.49 5.42
CA ALA A 78 -8.11 6.19 5.31
C ALA A 78 -8.81 6.04 3.94
N MET A 79 -9.54 7.06 3.48
CA MET A 79 -10.18 7.06 2.16
C MET A 79 -9.20 6.77 1.02
N VAL A 80 -8.05 7.45 1.00
CA VAL A 80 -7.01 7.23 -0.03
C VAL A 80 -6.44 5.82 0.06
N LEU A 81 -6.19 5.32 1.28
CA LEU A 81 -5.64 3.98 1.44
C LEU A 81 -6.66 2.88 1.04
N ASP A 82 -7.91 3.03 1.43
CA ASP A 82 -8.97 2.08 1.08
C ASP A 82 -9.16 2.03 -0.44
N PHE A 83 -9.16 3.19 -1.10
CA PHE A 83 -9.21 3.24 -2.56
C PHE A 83 -7.99 2.57 -3.21
N THR A 84 -6.78 2.94 -2.78
CA THR A 84 -5.55 2.39 -3.37
C THR A 84 -5.39 0.89 -3.16
N THR A 85 -5.74 0.37 -1.98
CA THR A 85 -5.70 -1.07 -1.69
C THR A 85 -6.75 -1.85 -2.48
N LYS A 86 -7.93 -1.27 -2.69
CA LYS A 86 -8.96 -1.83 -3.57
C LYS A 86 -8.48 -1.93 -5.02
N ILE A 87 -7.79 -0.91 -5.54
CA ILE A 87 -7.29 -0.93 -6.93
C ILE A 87 -6.04 -1.82 -7.09
N MET A 88 -5.11 -1.79 -6.14
CA MET A 88 -3.83 -2.49 -6.28
C MET A 88 -3.91 -3.99 -6.00
N ILE A 89 -4.65 -4.39 -4.96
CA ILE A 89 -4.61 -5.77 -4.48
C ILE A 89 -6.01 -6.38 -4.37
N SER A 90 -7.02 -5.69 -4.91
CA SER A 90 -8.45 -6.00 -4.77
C SER A 90 -8.87 -6.30 -3.33
N TYR A 91 -8.24 -5.61 -2.38
CA TYR A 91 -8.55 -5.79 -0.99
C TYR A 91 -9.77 -4.96 -0.61
N ASP A 92 -10.76 -5.60 0.00
CA ASP A 92 -11.93 -4.90 0.54
C ASP A 92 -11.80 -4.82 2.06
N ALA A 93 -11.56 -3.59 2.55
CA ALA A 93 -11.46 -3.28 3.96
C ALA A 93 -12.75 -3.62 4.74
N LYS A 94 -13.91 -3.72 4.07
CA LYS A 94 -15.18 -4.06 4.70
C LYS A 94 -15.31 -5.55 5.02
N THR A 95 -14.63 -6.41 4.27
CA THR A 95 -14.73 -7.87 4.41
C THR A 95 -13.54 -8.48 5.12
N SER A 96 -12.45 -7.72 5.32
CA SER A 96 -11.23 -8.25 5.91
C SER A 96 -11.13 -7.92 7.41
N PRO A 97 -10.73 -8.90 8.25
CA PRO A 97 -10.58 -8.69 9.69
C PRO A 97 -9.38 -7.81 10.06
N VAL A 98 -8.49 -7.52 9.11
CA VAL A 98 -7.27 -6.75 9.33
C VAL A 98 -7.47 -5.30 8.92
N SER A 99 -7.09 -4.35 9.77
CA SER A 99 -7.09 -2.93 9.38
C SER A 99 -5.77 -2.58 8.67
N LEU A 100 -5.74 -2.64 7.34
CA LEU A 100 -4.58 -2.18 6.56
C LEU A 100 -4.24 -0.71 6.84
N SER A 101 -5.22 0.12 7.17
CA SER A 101 -5.01 1.53 7.55
C SER A 101 -4.23 1.70 8.83
N GLN A 102 -4.46 0.86 9.84
CA GLN A 102 -3.66 0.85 11.05
C GLN A 102 -2.22 0.40 10.78
N ILE A 103 -2.05 -0.68 10.00
CA ILE A 103 -0.72 -1.19 9.61
C ILE A 103 0.06 -0.12 8.84
N TYR A 104 -0.57 0.51 7.84
CA TYR A 104 0.05 1.57 7.04
C TYR A 104 0.42 2.79 7.90
N CYS A 105 -0.45 3.21 8.81
CA CYS A 105 -0.16 4.29 9.75
C CYS A 105 1.04 3.97 10.65
N GLY A 106 1.16 2.73 11.14
CA GLY A 106 2.32 2.25 11.89
C GLY A 106 3.62 2.31 11.09
N ILE A 107 3.57 1.90 9.81
CA ILE A 107 4.70 1.97 8.88
C ILE A 107 5.13 3.43 8.65
N VAL A 108 4.21 4.33 8.28
CA VAL A 108 4.53 5.74 8.02
C VAL A 108 5.10 6.42 9.28
N LYS A 109 4.54 6.14 10.46
CA LYS A 109 5.04 6.68 11.73
C LYS A 109 6.46 6.22 12.03
N GLY A 110 6.76 4.92 11.88
CA GLY A 110 8.11 4.44 12.14
C GLY A 110 9.11 4.83 11.06
N PHE A 111 8.67 4.96 9.82
CA PHE A 111 9.46 5.50 8.71
C PHE A 111 9.94 6.93 8.96
N LEU A 112 9.09 7.77 9.55
CA LEU A 112 9.42 9.15 9.94
C LEU A 112 10.13 9.24 11.31
N SER A 113 10.35 8.11 11.98
CA SER A 113 10.97 8.07 13.31
C SER A 113 12.46 7.75 13.23
N PHE A 114 13.16 8.06 14.33
CA PHE A 114 14.58 7.73 14.46
C PHE A 114 14.78 6.19 14.50
N PRO A 115 15.76 5.62 13.77
CA PRO A 115 15.88 4.17 13.53
C PRO A 115 16.43 3.37 14.73
N LEU A 116 15.78 3.48 15.89
CA LEU A 116 16.09 2.71 17.08
C LEU A 116 15.17 1.51 17.19
N ASN A 117 15.73 0.29 17.12
CA ASN A 117 14.96 -0.94 17.21
C ASN A 117 14.78 -1.43 18.66
N ASN A 118 14.32 -0.54 19.53
CA ASN A 118 14.05 -0.88 20.93
C ASN A 118 12.54 -1.09 21.14
N PHE A 119 12.18 -1.92 22.11
CA PHE A 119 10.77 -2.15 22.45
C PHE A 119 10.07 -0.82 22.79
N GLY A 120 8.86 -0.63 22.25
CA GLY A 120 8.07 0.59 22.47
C GLY A 120 8.35 1.75 21.52
N THR A 121 9.38 1.67 20.67
CA THR A 121 9.67 2.71 19.67
C THR A 121 8.76 2.60 18.43
N ALA A 122 8.51 3.74 17.78
CA ALA A 122 7.76 3.77 16.51
C ALA A 122 8.47 2.98 15.40
N TYR A 123 9.81 3.02 15.34
CA TYR A 123 10.61 2.26 14.39
C TYR A 123 10.45 0.74 14.60
N HIS A 124 10.53 0.26 15.84
CA HIS A 124 10.30 -1.16 16.15
C HIS A 124 8.88 -1.62 15.77
N GLN A 125 7.88 -0.77 15.99
CA GLN A 125 6.50 -1.06 15.57
C GLN A 125 6.36 -1.11 14.04
N CYS A 126 7.03 -0.21 13.31
CA CYS A 126 7.05 -0.23 11.85
C CYS A 126 7.64 -1.52 11.28
N LEU A 127 8.72 -2.08 11.86
CA LEU A 127 9.26 -3.36 11.41
C LEU A 127 8.27 -4.52 11.64
N LYS A 128 7.52 -4.49 12.75
CA LYS A 128 6.44 -5.47 13.00
C LYS A 128 5.32 -5.35 11.97
N ASP A 129 4.90 -4.13 11.67
CA ASP A 129 3.83 -3.87 10.71
C ASP A 129 4.26 -4.15 9.27
N GLN A 130 5.53 -3.91 8.91
CA GLN A 130 6.17 -4.36 7.67
C GLN A 130 6.13 -5.89 7.54
N ASN A 131 6.46 -6.63 8.59
CA ASN A 131 6.36 -8.09 8.56
C ASN A 131 4.92 -8.57 8.38
N LYS A 132 3.95 -7.95 9.04
CA LYS A 132 2.52 -8.28 8.88
C LYS A 132 2.03 -8.04 7.47
N ILE A 133 2.33 -6.86 6.88
CA ILE A 133 1.88 -6.55 5.51
C ILE A 133 2.49 -7.54 4.50
N MET A 134 3.76 -7.92 4.68
CA MET A 134 4.41 -8.92 3.83
C MET A 134 3.77 -10.30 3.95
N THR A 135 3.34 -10.71 5.15
CA THR A 135 2.59 -11.97 5.33
C THR A 135 1.26 -11.92 4.59
N ILE A 136 0.47 -10.84 4.76
CA ILE A 136 -0.83 -10.68 4.08
C ILE A 136 -0.65 -10.73 2.56
N LEU A 137 0.34 -10.01 2.01
CA LEU A 137 0.61 -10.02 0.57
C LEU A 137 1.00 -11.41 0.06
N ARG A 138 1.80 -12.17 0.83
CA ARG A 138 2.15 -13.55 0.47
C ARG A 138 0.94 -14.48 0.49
N ASP A 139 0.07 -14.34 1.47
CA ASP A 139 -1.12 -15.17 1.58
C ASP A 139 -2.11 -14.87 0.44
N LEU A 140 -2.32 -13.58 0.13
CA LEU A 140 -3.10 -13.16 -1.04
C LEU A 140 -2.55 -13.71 -2.36
N LEU A 141 -1.22 -13.80 -2.51
CA LEU A 141 -0.61 -14.40 -3.70
C LEU A 141 -0.81 -15.92 -3.75
N LYS A 142 -0.77 -16.60 -2.61
CA LYS A 142 -1.00 -18.06 -2.50
C LYS A 142 -2.45 -18.46 -2.74
N GLU A 143 -3.41 -17.59 -2.42
CA GLU A 143 -4.84 -17.85 -2.63
C GLU A 143 -5.28 -17.65 -4.09
N ARG A 144 -4.52 -16.92 -4.92
CA ARG A 144 -4.90 -16.65 -6.31
C ARG A 144 -5.00 -17.88 -7.23
N PRO A 145 -4.11 -18.89 -7.16
CA PRO A 145 -4.20 -20.10 -7.99
C PRO A 145 -5.46 -20.94 -7.73
N THR A 146 -6.13 -20.78 -6.59
CA THR A 146 -7.35 -21.52 -6.24
C THR A 146 -8.62 -20.81 -6.73
N LEU A 147 -8.50 -19.61 -7.29
CA LEU A 147 -9.63 -18.85 -7.83
C LEU A 147 -10.00 -19.34 -9.24
N LEU A 148 -11.31 -19.51 -9.46
CA LEU A 148 -11.87 -19.80 -10.78
C LEU A 148 -11.53 -18.66 -11.78
N PRO A 149 -11.43 -18.95 -13.10
CA PRO A 149 -11.13 -17.94 -14.12
C PRO A 149 -12.05 -16.71 -14.08
N GLU A 150 -13.34 -16.90 -13.73
CA GLU A 150 -14.34 -15.82 -13.60
C GLU A 150 -14.15 -14.96 -12.35
N THR A 151 -13.43 -15.45 -11.34
CA THR A 151 -13.11 -14.74 -10.09
C THR A 151 -11.70 -14.13 -10.12
N ARG A 152 -10.98 -14.26 -11.24
CA ARG A 152 -9.67 -13.62 -11.40
C ARG A 152 -9.83 -12.11 -11.37
N ARG A 153 -9.12 -11.49 -10.45
CA ARG A 153 -9.19 -10.05 -10.23
C ARG A 153 -8.17 -9.37 -11.15
N GLU A 154 -8.62 -8.44 -11.99
CA GLU A 154 -7.73 -7.60 -12.81
C GLU A 154 -7.10 -6.50 -11.94
N ASP A 155 -6.14 -6.90 -11.10
CA ASP A 155 -5.40 -5.99 -10.22
C ASP A 155 -3.88 -6.10 -10.41
N PHE A 156 -3.15 -5.25 -9.69
CA PHE A 156 -1.71 -5.14 -9.85
C PHE A 156 -0.97 -6.43 -9.47
N LEU A 157 -1.45 -7.18 -8.48
CA LEU A 157 -0.82 -8.45 -8.10
C LEU A 157 -0.96 -9.52 -9.18
N GLU A 158 -2.04 -9.51 -9.96
CA GLU A 158 -2.20 -10.42 -11.09
C GLU A 158 -1.18 -10.13 -12.20
N GLN A 159 -0.88 -8.85 -12.44
CA GLN A 159 0.14 -8.46 -13.43
C GLN A 159 1.56 -8.82 -12.99
N LEU A 160 1.86 -8.81 -11.68
CA LEU A 160 3.17 -9.21 -11.16
C LEU A 160 3.49 -10.71 -11.37
N ARG A 161 2.48 -11.53 -11.70
CA ARG A 161 2.66 -12.97 -11.95
C ARG A 161 3.14 -13.26 -13.38
N ASN A 162 2.86 -12.38 -14.33
CA ASN A 162 3.19 -12.51 -15.75
C ASN A 162 4.50 -11.79 -16.09
#